data_AF-A0A6I4XGW6-F1
#
_entry.id   AF-A0A6I4XGW6-F1
#
_cell.length_a   1.000
_cell.length_b   1.000
_cell.length_c   1.000
_cell.angle_alpha   90.00
_cell.angle_beta   90.00
_cell.angle_gamma   90.00
#
_symmetry.space_group_name_H-M   'P 1'
#
loop_
_entity.id
_entity.type
_entity.pdbx_description
1 polymer ?
#
loop_
_entity_poly.entity_id
_entity_poly.type
_entity_poly.pdbx_seq_one_letter_code
_entity_poly.pdbx_strand_id
1 'polypeptide(L)'
;MSGQYRVHFSHVNKKLTRKYRALNTKMVHGIFQAQQIMEQLQRSITEPTKLSVVIDNGEQEIILEDVVVDPTRNTVQLLDMLQEEISTLETNRLEGEKLYQEINRQFNDERKALPEMEPRQKRTYSKKSRGFSFFR
;
A
#
# COMPACT_ATOMS: atom_id res chain seq x y z
N MET A 1 12.47 9.60 16.67
CA MET A 1 11.99 9.48 15.27
C MET A 1 10.50 9.17 15.33
N SER A 2 9.69 10.20 15.57
CA SER A 2 8.22 10.17 15.56
C SER A 2 7.76 11.14 14.46
N GLY A 3 6.71 10.81 13.71
CA GLY A 3 6.18 11.68 12.65
C GLY A 3 6.04 11.07 11.25
N GLN A 4 6.24 9.77 11.06
CA GLN A 4 5.82 9.10 9.82
C GLN A 4 4.51 8.38 10.05
N TYR A 5 3.52 8.64 9.19
CA TYR A 5 2.27 7.92 9.19
C TYR A 5 2.49 6.49 8.70
N ARG A 6 1.85 5.57 9.41
CA ARG A 6 1.95 4.14 9.27
C ARG A 6 0.56 3.60 9.06
N VAL A 7 0.45 2.63 8.17
CA VAL A 7 -0.83 2.05 7.79
C VAL A 7 -0.87 0.60 8.17
N HIS A 8 -1.95 0.19 8.82
CA HIS A 8 -2.25 -1.21 9.05
C HIS A 8 -3.70 -1.53 8.70
N PHE A 9 -3.94 -2.77 8.28
CA PHE A 9 -5.27 -3.22 7.86
C PHE A 9 -5.94 -3.99 9.00
N SER A 10 -7.17 -3.61 9.33
CA SER A 10 -7.98 -4.26 10.37
C SER A 10 -9.33 -4.70 9.80
N HIS A 11 -10.08 -5.49 10.56
CA HIS A 11 -11.37 -6.07 10.15
C HIS A 11 -11.35 -6.85 8.81
N VAL A 12 -10.19 -7.36 8.40
CA VAL A 12 -10.03 -8.12 7.16
C VAL A 12 -10.52 -9.57 7.33
N ASN A 13 -11.19 -10.11 6.32
CA ASN A 13 -11.59 -11.51 6.28
C ASN A 13 -10.39 -12.46 6.51
N LYS A 14 -10.53 -13.40 7.46
CA LYS A 14 -9.50 -14.41 7.82
C LYS A 14 -8.96 -15.21 6.63
N LYS A 15 -9.78 -15.47 5.61
CA LYS A 15 -9.34 -16.16 4.39
C LYS A 15 -8.38 -15.29 3.56
N LEU A 16 -8.66 -13.99 3.48
CA LEU A 16 -7.82 -13.03 2.77
C LEU A 16 -6.50 -12.81 3.51
N THR A 17 -6.51 -12.67 4.84
CA THR A 17 -5.26 -12.49 5.61
C THR A 17 -4.32 -13.70 5.55
N ARG A 18 -4.87 -14.92 5.37
CA ARG A 18 -4.08 -16.14 5.11
C ARG A 18 -3.45 -16.14 3.71
N LYS A 19 -4.20 -15.66 2.71
CA LYS A 19 -3.75 -15.61 1.30
C LYS A 19 -2.78 -14.45 1.04
N TYR A 20 -3.01 -13.31 1.67
CA TYR A 20 -2.24 -12.08 1.52
C TYR A 20 -1.63 -11.67 2.86
N ARG A 21 -0.36 -12.02 3.08
CA ARG A 21 0.35 -11.71 4.33
C ARG A 21 0.41 -10.22 4.64
N ALA A 22 0.40 -9.37 3.61
CA ALA A 22 0.40 -7.92 3.75
C ALA A 22 -0.85 -7.37 4.49
N LEU A 23 -1.97 -8.09 4.46
CA LEU A 23 -3.20 -7.70 5.17
C LEU A 23 -3.24 -8.16 6.63
N ASN A 24 -2.16 -8.74 7.14
CA ASN A 24 -2.09 -9.13 8.53
C ASN A 24 -2.04 -7.89 9.43
N THR A 25 -2.92 -7.82 10.42
CA THR A 25 -2.98 -6.76 11.45
C THR A 25 -1.65 -6.43 12.14
N LYS A 26 -0.70 -7.37 12.18
CA LYS A 26 0.65 -7.14 12.76
C LYS A 26 1.62 -6.46 11.79
N MET A 27 1.28 -6.39 10.52
CA MET A 27 2.10 -5.75 9.49
C MET A 27 1.72 -4.28 9.38
N VAL A 28 2.76 -3.45 9.30
CA VAL A 28 2.64 -2.01 9.20
C VAL A 28 3.35 -1.57 7.94
N HIS A 29 2.72 -0.69 7.18
CA HIS A 29 3.14 -0.27 5.85
C HIS A 29 3.25 1.26 5.77
N GLY A 30 4.02 1.75 4.80
CA GLY A 30 3.94 3.16 4.39
C GLY A 30 2.62 3.47 3.68
N ILE A 31 2.30 4.75 3.52
CA ILE A 31 1.05 5.21 2.89
C ILE A 31 0.99 4.75 1.43
N PHE A 32 2.08 4.90 0.68
CA PHE A 32 2.14 4.47 -0.72
C PHE A 32 2.12 2.95 -0.85
N GLN A 33 2.80 2.25 0.06
CA GLN A 33 2.80 0.78 0.07
C GLN A 33 1.39 0.22 0.34
N ALA A 34 0.64 0.82 1.27
CA ALA A 34 -0.74 0.44 1.54
C ALA A 34 -1.63 0.62 0.32
N GLN A 35 -1.49 1.75 -0.41
CA GLN A 35 -2.17 1.96 -1.69
C GLN A 35 -1.88 0.82 -2.68
N GLN A 36 -0.61 0.44 -2.86
CA GLN A 36 -0.25 -0.66 -3.76
C GLN A 36 -0.84 -2.01 -3.32
N ILE A 37 -0.88 -2.29 -2.01
CA ILE A 37 -1.47 -3.51 -1.46
C ILE A 37 -2.97 -3.55 -1.76
N MET A 38 -3.67 -2.42 -1.62
CA MET A 38 -5.10 -2.32 -1.93
C MET A 38 -5.38 -2.52 -3.42
N GLU A 39 -4.56 -1.93 -4.31
CA GLU A 39 -4.67 -2.16 -5.76
C GLU A 39 -4.43 -3.63 -6.13
N GLN A 40 -3.41 -4.26 -5.54
CA GLN A 40 -3.13 -5.68 -5.74
C GLN A 40 -4.25 -6.56 -5.21
N LEU A 41 -4.83 -6.20 -4.06
CA LEU A 41 -5.98 -6.89 -3.49
C LEU A 41 -7.16 -6.81 -4.45
N GLN A 42 -7.51 -5.61 -4.92
CA GLN A 42 -8.62 -5.38 -5.84
C GLN A 42 -8.49 -6.20 -7.13
N ARG A 43 -7.28 -6.32 -7.69
CA ARG A 43 -7.03 -7.15 -8.89
C ARG A 43 -7.12 -8.65 -8.66
N SER A 44 -7.08 -9.10 -7.40
CA SER A 44 -6.89 -10.51 -7.05
C SER A 44 -8.08 -11.13 -6.32
N ILE A 45 -9.05 -10.30 -5.91
CA ILE A 45 -10.36 -10.72 -5.39
C ILE A 45 -11.37 -10.83 -6.53
N THR A 46 -12.36 -11.68 -6.35
CA THR A 46 -13.46 -11.91 -7.31
C THR A 46 -14.80 -11.35 -6.81
N GLU A 47 -14.88 -11.02 -5.52
CA GLU A 47 -16.07 -10.51 -4.86
C GLU A 47 -15.69 -9.24 -4.08
N PRO A 48 -16.62 -8.30 -3.88
CA PRO A 48 -16.38 -7.12 -3.06
C PRO A 48 -16.03 -7.51 -1.61
N THR A 49 -15.00 -6.89 -1.07
CA THR A 49 -14.51 -7.17 0.28
C THR A 49 -14.43 -5.90 1.10
N LYS A 50 -14.93 -5.95 2.33
CA LYS A 50 -14.78 -4.87 3.30
C LYS A 50 -13.53 -5.06 4.14
N LEU A 51 -12.85 -3.96 4.43
CA LEU A 51 -11.74 -3.89 5.36
C LEU A 51 -11.72 -2.51 6.03
N SER A 52 -10.99 -2.39 7.12
CA SER A 52 -10.70 -1.10 7.75
C SER A 52 -9.23 -0.76 7.51
N VAL A 53 -8.95 0.51 7.24
CA VAL A 53 -7.60 1.03 7.08
C VAL A 53 -7.33 1.97 8.25
N VAL A 54 -6.32 1.66 9.05
CA VAL A 54 -5.92 2.50 10.19
C VAL A 54 -4.60 3.17 9.83
N ILE A 55 -4.55 4.48 10.03
CA ILE A 55 -3.42 5.34 9.71
C ILE A 55 -3.01 6.07 10.98
N ASP A 56 -1.83 5.75 11.50
CA ASP A 56 -1.33 6.28 12.76
C ASP A 56 0.10 6.81 12.64
N ASN A 57 0.45 7.86 13.39
CA ASN A 57 1.84 8.34 13.51
C ASN A 57 2.36 8.29 14.97
N GLY A 58 1.57 7.70 15.88
CA GLY A 58 1.82 7.63 17.33
C GLY A 58 1.22 8.79 18.14
N GLU A 59 0.86 9.90 17.51
CA GLU A 59 0.19 11.05 18.15
C GLU A 59 -1.27 11.19 17.69
N GLN A 60 -1.52 10.85 16.43
CA GLN A 60 -2.81 10.92 15.75
C GLN A 60 -3.11 9.58 15.11
N GLU A 61 -4.38 9.19 15.18
CA GLU A 61 -4.92 7.96 14.60
C GLU A 61 -6.16 8.31 13.77
N ILE A 62 -6.21 7.82 12.53
CA ILE A 62 -7.33 7.95 11.62
C ILE A 62 -7.76 6.56 11.20
N ILE A 63 -9.05 6.28 11.35
CA ILE A 63 -9.63 5.00 11.02
C ILE A 63 -10.60 5.22 9.87
N LEU A 64 -10.28 4.66 8.71
CA LEU A 64 -11.21 4.55 7.59
C LEU A 64 -11.97 3.23 7.77
N GLU A 65 -13.20 3.33 8.29
CA GLU A 65 -14.08 2.18 8.47
C GLU A 65 -14.79 1.78 7.17
N ASP A 66 -15.15 0.50 7.07
CA ASP A 66 -15.98 -0.03 5.96
C ASP A 66 -15.46 0.23 4.53
N VAL A 67 -14.14 0.31 4.34
CA VAL A 67 -13.53 0.47 3.02
C VAL A 67 -13.87 -0.74 2.14
N VAL A 68 -14.68 -0.50 1.11
CA VAL A 68 -15.12 -1.52 0.15
C VAL A 68 -14.12 -1.60 -1.00
N VAL A 69 -13.36 -2.70 -1.05
CA VAL A 69 -12.52 -3.05 -2.20
C VAL A 69 -13.36 -3.89 -3.14
N ASP A 70 -13.76 -3.31 -4.28
CA ASP A 70 -14.61 -3.95 -5.28
C ASP A 70 -13.82 -4.14 -6.60
N PRO A 71 -13.66 -5.38 -7.09
CA PRO A 71 -12.89 -5.65 -8.32
C PRO A 71 -13.54 -5.07 -9.58
N THR A 72 -14.83 -4.72 -9.54
CA THR A 72 -15.59 -4.22 -10.71
C THR A 72 -15.67 -2.70 -10.80
N ARG A 73 -15.30 -1.99 -9.73
CA ARG A 73 -15.35 -0.52 -9.65
C ARG A 73 -14.01 0.11 -10.01
N ASN A 74 -13.99 1.45 -10.02
CA ASN A 74 -12.77 2.24 -10.12
C ASN A 74 -11.74 1.82 -9.06
N THR A 75 -10.47 2.03 -9.38
CA THR A 75 -9.36 1.70 -8.50
C THR A 75 -9.51 2.39 -7.16
N VAL A 76 -9.33 1.66 -6.05
CA VAL A 76 -9.40 2.25 -4.72
C VAL A 76 -8.27 3.27 -4.56
N GLN A 77 -8.58 4.49 -4.14
CA GLN A 77 -7.61 5.56 -3.89
C GLN A 77 -7.65 5.98 -2.43
N LEU A 78 -6.57 5.66 -1.70
CA LEU A 78 -6.47 5.86 -0.26
C LEU A 78 -6.47 7.35 0.12
N LEU A 79 -5.83 8.21 -0.68
CA LEU A 79 -5.83 9.66 -0.45
C LEU A 79 -7.22 10.28 -0.63
N ASP A 80 -7.98 9.85 -1.64
CA ASP A 80 -9.33 10.36 -1.89
C ASP A 80 -10.26 10.04 -0.72
N MET A 81 -10.24 8.79 -0.25
CA MET A 81 -11.04 8.36 0.92
C MET A 81 -10.64 9.13 2.18
N LEU A 82 -9.34 9.40 2.36
CA LEU A 82 -8.85 10.17 3.50
C LEU A 82 -9.28 11.64 3.43
N GLN A 83 -9.30 12.21 2.22
CA GLN A 83 -9.79 13.56 2.00
C GLN A 83 -11.30 13.67 2.29
N GLU A 84 -12.09 12.67 1.88
CA GLU A 84 -13.52 12.60 2.18
C GLU A 84 -13.75 12.52 3.69
N GLU A 85 -13.05 11.64 4.41
CA GLU A 85 -13.18 11.48 5.86
C GLU A 85 -12.77 12.73 6.64
N ILE A 86 -11.73 13.43 6.20
CA ILE A 86 -11.34 14.70 6.81
C ILE A 86 -12.38 15.80 6.54
N SER A 87 -13.03 15.76 5.38
CA SER A 87 -14.05 16.74 5.01
C SER A 87 -15.37 16.54 5.78
N THR A 88 -15.68 15.31 6.22
CA THR A 88 -16.86 15.01 7.04
C THR A 88 -16.66 15.38 8.51
N LEU A 89 -15.41 15.42 9.00
CA LEU A 89 -15.05 15.88 10.33
C LEU A 89 -15.03 17.42 10.42
N GLU A 90 -16.21 18.06 10.35
CA GLU A 90 -16.38 19.53 10.29
C GLU A 90 -15.75 20.31 11.47
N THR A 91 -15.48 19.65 12.60
CA THR A 91 -15.07 20.32 13.84
C THR A 91 -13.62 20.80 13.86
N ASN A 92 -12.73 20.25 13.02
CA ASN A 92 -11.28 20.54 13.03
C ASN A 92 -10.69 20.70 11.62
N ARG A 93 -11.42 21.35 10.70
CA ARG A 93 -11.07 21.47 9.28
C ARG A 93 -9.63 21.94 8.99
N LEU A 94 -9.12 22.93 9.74
CA LEU A 94 -7.75 23.45 9.58
C LEU A 94 -6.66 22.46 10.00
N GLU A 95 -6.93 21.63 11.00
CA GLU A 95 -6.00 20.59 11.45
C GLU A 95 -6.05 19.38 10.51
N GLY A 96 -7.25 19.02 10.06
CA GLY A 96 -7.46 17.99 9.05
C GLY A 96 -6.77 18.30 7.72
N GLU A 97 -6.87 19.52 7.20
CA GLU A 97 -6.20 19.89 5.95
C GLU A 97 -4.67 19.82 6.06
N LYS A 98 -4.09 20.21 7.19
CA LYS A 98 -2.64 20.07 7.45
C LYS A 98 -2.22 18.60 7.48
N LEU A 99 -3.01 17.77 8.15
CA LEU A 99 -2.79 16.34 8.23
C LEU A 99 -2.83 15.68 6.84
N TYR A 100 -3.84 16.02 6.03
CA TYR A 100 -3.94 15.53 4.65
C TYR A 100 -2.70 15.91 3.84
N GLN A 101 -2.24 17.15 3.95
CA GLN A 101 -1.03 17.61 3.24
C GLN A 101 0.22 16.86 3.67
N GLU A 102 0.35 16.54 4.96
CA GLU A 102 1.49 15.79 5.48
C GLU A 102 1.49 14.35 4.97
N ILE A 103 0.33 13.67 5.02
CA ILE A 103 0.16 12.31 4.48
C ILE A 103 0.41 12.30 2.97
N ASN A 104 -0.12 13.28 2.23
CA ASN A 104 0.08 13.38 0.78
C ASN A 104 1.56 13.65 0.43
N ARG A 105 2.25 14.48 1.20
CA ARG A 105 3.69 14.69 1.04
C ARG A 105 4.45 13.38 1.26
N GLN A 106 4.16 12.67 2.35
CA GLN A 106 4.79 11.38 2.63
C GLN A 106 4.51 10.36 1.51
N PHE A 107 3.27 10.30 1.01
CA PHE A 107 2.90 9.44 -0.12
C PHE A 107 3.76 9.73 -1.36
N ASN A 108 3.94 11.01 -1.70
CA ASN A 108 4.75 11.40 -2.86
C ASN A 108 6.24 11.13 -2.65
N ASP A 109 6.75 11.32 -1.43
CA ASP A 109 8.14 11.03 -1.08
C ASP A 109 8.40 9.51 -1.15
N GLU A 110 7.51 8.68 -0.61
CA GLU A 110 7.57 7.22 -0.72
C GLU A 110 7.48 6.74 -2.17
N ARG A 111 6.58 7.35 -2.96
CA ARG A 111 6.44 7.07 -4.40
C ARG A 111 7.72 7.37 -5.17
N LYS A 112 8.41 8.47 -4.86
CA LYS A 112 9.69 8.86 -5.50
C LYS A 112 10.87 8.03 -5.01
N ALA A 113 10.82 7.58 -3.76
CA ALA A 113 11.87 6.75 -3.16
C ALA A 113 11.85 5.30 -3.68
N LEU A 114 10.73 4.84 -4.25
CA LEU A 114 10.71 3.61 -5.01
C LEU A 114 11.46 3.83 -6.33
N PRO A 115 12.56 3.10 -6.57
CA PRO A 115 13.21 3.17 -7.86
C PRO A 115 12.18 2.76 -8.91
N GLU A 116 12.04 3.56 -9.98
CA GLU A 116 11.43 3.11 -11.22
C GLU A 116 12.02 1.71 -11.48
N MET A 117 11.20 0.67 -11.40
CA MET A 117 11.67 -0.66 -11.75
C MET A 117 11.97 -0.61 -13.24
N GLU A 118 13.21 -0.27 -13.59
CA GLU A 118 13.75 -0.49 -14.91
C GLU A 118 13.38 -1.92 -15.32
N PRO A 119 12.86 -2.13 -16.53
CA PRO A 119 12.40 -3.43 -16.95
C PRO A 119 13.55 -4.41 -16.78
N ARG A 120 13.36 -5.40 -15.90
CA ARG A 120 14.32 -6.46 -15.58
C ARG A 120 15.07 -6.85 -16.84
N GLN A 121 16.29 -6.34 -17.01
CA GLN A 121 17.14 -6.77 -18.11
C GLN A 121 17.29 -8.28 -17.95
N LYS A 122 16.76 -9.01 -18.92
CA LYS A 122 16.82 -10.47 -18.97
C LYS A 122 18.29 -10.83 -18.77
N ARG A 123 18.60 -11.52 -17.67
CA ARG A 123 19.92 -12.10 -17.43
C ARG A 123 20.27 -12.95 -18.66
N THR A 124 21.13 -12.44 -19.53
CA THR A 124 21.70 -13.22 -20.61
C THR A 124 22.62 -14.24 -19.95
N TYR A 125 22.18 -15.49 -19.92
CA TYR A 125 23.03 -16.62 -19.58
C TYR A 125 24.16 -16.67 -20.61
N SER A 126 25.32 -16.11 -20.27
CA SER A 126 26.55 -16.37 -21.00
C SER A 126 26.90 -17.85 -20.80
N LYS A 127 26.51 -18.70 -21.76
CA LYS A 127 27.06 -20.05 -21.88
C LYS A 127 28.54 -19.91 -22.22
N LYS A 128 29.41 -19.80 -21.21
CA LYS A 128 30.82 -20.15 -21.35
C LYS A 128 30.89 -21.66 -21.55
N SER A 129 30.86 -22.08 -22.81
CA SER A 129 31.34 -23.40 -23.22
C SER A 129 32.80 -23.52 -22.79
N ARG A 130 33.05 -24.21 -21.67
CA ARG A 130 34.38 -24.73 -21.36
C ARG A 130 34.68 -25.80 -22.40
N GLY A 131 35.57 -25.47 -23.33
CA GLY A 131 36.18 -26.45 -24.21
C GLY A 131 36.88 -27.51 -23.36
N PHE A 132 36.39 -28.73 -23.43
CA PHE A 132 37.13 -29.92 -23.02
C PHE A 132 38.19 -30.17 -24.09
N SER A 133 39.43 -29.77 -23.84
CA SER A 133 40.57 -30.24 -24.61
C SER A 133 40.99 -31.61 -24.08
N PHE A 134 40.58 -32.67 -24.77
CA PHE A 134 41.27 -33.95 -24.69
C PHE A 134 42.50 -33.85 -25.59
N PHE A 135 43.69 -33.72 -24.99
CA PHE A 135 44.93 -34.09 -25.68
C PHE A 135 45.29 -35.52 -25.26
N ARG A 136 45.41 -36.38 -26.27
CA ARG A 136 46.10 -37.67 -26.25
C ARG A 136 47.59 -37.43 -26.47
#